data_AF-A0A1H0FKE8-F1
#
_entry.id   AF-A0A1H0FKE8-F1
#
_cell.length_a   1.000
_cell.length_b   1.000
_cell.length_c   1.000
_cell.angle_alpha   90.00
_cell.angle_beta   90.00
_cell.angle_gamma   90.00
#
_symmetry.space_group_name_H-M   'P 1'
#
loop_
_entity.id
_entity.type
_entity.pdbx_description
1 polymer ?
#
loop_
_entity_poly.entity_id
_entity_poly.type
_entity_poly.pdbx_seq_one_letter_code
_entity_poly.pdbx_strand_id
1 'polypeptide(L)' 'MFLSAFASLRSDPASRAYYERKRAQGKRHNQAVLALAHRRILTLYAMIRDGALYDPQPAQQQLPAAA' A
#
# COMPACT_ATOMS: atom_id res chain seq x y z
N MET A 1 -3.93 -9.24 -8.56
CA MET A 1 -3.25 -8.24 -7.71
C MET A 1 -1.99 -8.75 -6.99
N PHE A 2 -1.92 -10.01 -6.54
CA PHE A 2 -0.74 -10.54 -5.82
C PHE A 2 0.60 -10.34 -6.57
N LEU A 3 0.69 -10.76 -7.84
CA LEU A 3 1.90 -10.59 -8.65
C LEU A 3 2.28 -9.13 -8.90
N SER A 4 1.28 -8.25 -9.07
CA SER A 4 1.52 -6.79 -9.22
C SER A 4 2.09 -6.18 -7.93
N ALA A 5 1.55 -6.58 -6.76
CA ALA A 5 2.09 -6.17 -5.47
C ALA A 5 3.51 -6.69 -5.26
N PHE A 6 3.79 -7.93 -5.67
CA PHE A 6 5.13 -8.49 -5.60
C PHE A 6 6.13 -7.75 -6.52
N ALA A 7 5.78 -7.50 -7.77
CA ALA A 7 6.62 -6.74 -8.70
C ALA A 7 6.93 -5.33 -8.19
N SER A 8 5.97 -4.70 -7.51
CA SER A 8 6.15 -3.35 -6.95
C SER A 8 7.15 -3.25 -5.81
N LEU A 9 7.51 -4.37 -5.18
CA LEU A 9 8.57 -4.38 -4.14
C LEU A 9 9.92 -3.93 -4.69
N ARG A 10 10.14 -4.09 -6.00
CA ARG A 10 11.37 -3.68 -6.67
C ARG A 10 11.34 -2.22 -7.14
N SER A 11 10.19 -1.73 -7.59
CA SER A 11 10.08 -0.42 -8.24
C SER A 11 9.60 0.71 -7.33
N ASP A 12 8.91 0.39 -6.23
CA ASP A 12 8.34 1.39 -5.32
C ASP A 12 8.89 1.22 -3.88
N PRO A 13 9.76 2.16 -3.43
CA PRO A 13 10.28 2.16 -2.07
C PRO A 13 9.19 2.21 -0.98
N ALA A 14 8.04 2.87 -1.22
CA ALA A 14 6.95 2.97 -0.25
C ALA A 14 6.18 1.65 -0.11
N SER A 15 6.02 0.91 -1.20
CA SER A 15 5.50 -0.47 -1.18
C SER A 15 6.44 -1.41 -0.45
N ARG A 16 7.76 -1.29 -0.68
CA ARG A 16 8.79 -2.09 0.01
C ARG A 16 8.81 -1.82 1.51
N ALA A 17 8.85 -0.55 1.93
CA ALA A 17 8.85 -0.20 3.35
C ALA A 17 7.61 -0.75 4.09
N TYR A 18 6.44 -0.70 3.45
CA TYR A 18 5.23 -1.28 4.04
C TYR A 18 5.27 -2.80 4.12
N TYR A 19 5.77 -3.48 3.08
CA TYR A 19 5.97 -4.92 3.12
C TYR A 19 6.94 -5.33 4.24
N GLU A 20 8.07 -4.63 4.40
CA GLU A 20 9.03 -4.90 5.47
C GLU A 20 8.42 -4.64 6.85
N ARG A 21 7.63 -3.56 7.03
CA ARG A 21 6.87 -3.35 8.27
C ARG A 21 5.93 -4.52 8.57
N LYS A 22 5.27 -5.09 7.57
CA LYS A 22 4.41 -6.27 7.75
C LYS A 22 5.21 -7.54 8.06
N ARG A 23 6.40 -7.69 7.49
CA ARG A 23 7.34 -8.79 7.82
C ARG A 23 7.86 -8.68 9.25
N ALA A 24 8.23 -7.48 9.69
CA ALA A 24 8.66 -7.19 11.06
C ALA A 24 7.56 -7.45 12.10
N GLN A 25 6.29 -7.32 11.71
CA GLN A 25 5.13 -7.71 12.54
C GLN A 25 4.91 -9.24 12.63
N GLY A 26 5.84 -10.05 12.14
CA GLY A 26 5.75 -11.51 12.17
C GLY A 26 4.83 -12.12 11.10
N LYS A 27 4.33 -11.32 10.15
CA LYS A 27 3.45 -11.86 9.09
C LYS A 27 4.25 -12.71 8.10
N ARG A 28 3.66 -13.83 7.68
CA ARG A 28 4.21 -14.68 6.63
C ARG A 28 4.26 -13.91 5.30
N HIS A 29 5.20 -14.25 4.42
CA HIS A 29 5.39 -13.58 3.12
C HIS A 29 4.07 -13.35 2.37
N ASN A 30 3.26 -14.41 2.19
CA ASN A 30 1.99 -14.32 1.48
C ASN A 30 1.01 -13.34 2.13
N GLN A 31 0.98 -13.26 3.47
CA GLN A 31 0.14 -12.32 4.20
C GLN A 31 0.63 -10.88 4.03
N ALA A 32 1.95 -10.67 4.02
CA ALA A 32 2.55 -9.35 3.79
C ALA A 32 2.30 -8.86 2.35
N VAL A 33 2.44 -9.73 1.34
CA VAL A 33 2.13 -9.40 -0.07
C VAL A 33 0.64 -9.14 -0.26
N LEU A 34 -0.24 -9.92 0.37
CA LEU A 34 -1.69 -9.70 0.29
C LEU A 34 -2.09 -8.38 0.95
N ALA A 35 -1.51 -8.05 2.11
CA ALA A 35 -1.74 -6.76 2.77
C ALA A 35 -1.24 -5.59 1.91
N LEU A 36 -0.13 -5.76 1.19
CA LEU A 36 0.36 -4.77 0.24
C LEU A 36 -0.58 -4.64 -0.97
N ALA A 37 -1.04 -5.76 -1.53
CA ALA A 37 -2.00 -5.76 -2.63
C ALA A 37 -3.27 -5.00 -2.27
N HIS A 38 -3.81 -5.21 -1.08
CA HIS A 38 -4.98 -4.49 -0.59
C HIS A 38 -4.71 -2.97 -0.47
N ARG A 39 -3.57 -2.57 0.09
CA ARG A 39 -3.17 -1.16 0.16
C ARG A 39 -3.11 -0.51 -1.23
N ARG A 40 -2.55 -1.21 -2.22
CA ARG A 40 -2.45 -0.70 -3.60
C ARG A 40 -3.82 -0.51 -4.24
N ILE A 41 -4.74 -1.46 -4.04
CA ILE A 41 -6.12 -1.34 -4.52
C ILE A 41 -6.80 -0.11 -3.89
N LEU A 42 -6.67 0.08 -2.58
CA LEU A 42 -7.27 1.23 -1.89
C LEU A 42 -6.69 2.56 -2.36
N THR A 43 -5.39 2.60 -2.65
CA THR A 43 -4.72 3.81 -3.19
C THR A 43 -5.25 4.13 -4.59
N LEU A 44 -5.34 3.14 -5.47
CA LEU A 44 -5.91 3.32 -6.81
C LEU A 44 -7.38 3.75 -6.76
N TYR A 45 -8.15 3.16 -5.85
CA TYR A 45 -9.55 3.54 -5.65
C TYR A 45 -9.67 5.01 -5.20
N ALA A 46 -8.86 5.44 -4.23
CA ALA A 46 -8.82 6.84 -3.79
C ALA A 46 -8.42 7.80 -4.92
N MET A 47 -7.38 7.45 -5.71
CA MET A 47 -6.97 8.26 -6.86
C MET A 47 -8.09 8.45 -7.88
N ILE A 48 -8.82 7.37 -8.22
CA ILE A 48 -9.93 7.43 -9.17
C ILE A 48 -11.08 8.25 -8.60
N ARG A 49 -11.41 8.06 -7.32
CA ARG A 49 -12.49 8.79 -6.65
C ARG A 49 -12.20 10.28 -6.55
N ASP A 50 -10.97 10.64 -6.20
CA ASP A 50 -10.58 12.01 -5.88
C ASP A 50 -9.99 12.75 -7.11
N GLY A 51 -9.88 12.07 -8.26
CA GLY A 51 -9.26 12.62 -9.49
C GLY A 51 -7.79 12.97 -9.30
N ALA A 52 -7.11 12.32 -8.36
CA ALA A 52 -5.76 12.65 -7.92
C ALA A 52 -4.70 11.77 -8.58
N LEU A 53 -3.50 12.34 -8.76
CA LEU A 53 -2.32 11.59 -9.21
C LEU A 53 -1.81 10.66 -8.10
N TYR A 54 -0.98 9.69 -8.50
CA TYR A 54 -0.41 8.73 -7.57
C TYR A 54 0.48 9.43 -6.54
N ASP A 55 0.10 9.33 -5.27
CA ASP A 55 0.93 9.70 -4.13
C ASP A 55 1.43 8.41 -3.44
N PRO A 56 2.76 8.18 -3.34
CA PRO A 56 3.32 7.03 -2.62
C PRO A 56 3.00 7.05 -1.12
N GLN A 57 2.62 8.21 -0.57
CA GLN A 57 2.15 8.34 0.81
C GLN A 57 0.72 7.77 0.93
N PRO A 58 0.48 6.79 1.81
CA PRO A 58 -0.87 6.24 1.92
C PRO A 58 -1.83 7.30 2.47
N ALA A 59 -3.01 7.42 1.85
CA ALA A 59 -4.14 8.21 2.32
C ALA A 59 -4.58 7.90 3.78
N GLN A 60 -4.02 6.88 4.43
CA GLN A 60 -4.17 6.64 5.86
C GLN A 60 -3.47 7.68 6.75
N GLN A 61 -2.59 8.55 6.22
CA GLN A 61 -2.13 9.74 6.95
C GLN A 61 -3.06 10.95 6.75
N GLN A 62 -4.05 10.81 5.86
CA GLN A 62 -5.10 11.79 5.61
C GLN A 62 -6.43 11.25 6.16
N LEU A 63 -6.41 10.70 7.37
CA LEU A 63 -7.62 10.81 8.19
C LEU A 63 -7.78 12.31 8.48
N PRO A 64 -8.90 12.96 8.11
CA PRO A 64 -9.16 14.29 8.63
C PRO A 64 -9.09 14.18 10.16
N ALA A 65 -8.31 15.05 10.79
CA ALA A 65 -8.43 15.27 12.22
C ALA A 65 -9.91 15.60 12.46
N ALA A 66 -10.65 14.65 13.01
CA ALA A 66 -12.04 14.84 13.37
C ALA A 66 -12.09 15.99 14.38
N ALA A 67 -12.90 17.00 14.06
CA ALA A 67 -13.36 18.02 14.99
C ALA A 67 -14.46 17.45 15.89
#